data_AF-A0AAU0P786-F1
#
_entry.id   AF-A0AAU0P786-F1
#
_cell.length_a   1.000
_cell.length_b   1.000
_cell.length_c   1.000
_cell.angle_alpha   90.00
_cell.angle_beta   90.00
_cell.angle_gamma   90.00
#
_symmetry.space_group_name_H-M   'P 1'
#
loop_
_entity.id
_entity.type
_entity.pdbx_description
1 polymer ?
#
loop_
_entity_poly.entity_id
_entity_poly.type
_entity_poly.pdbx_seq_one_letter_code
_entity_poly.pdbx_strand_id
1 'polypeptide(L)'
;MSTVVTWATKDCSGITSIYFISESRISWGSPNVIWDYGQKVFSLKQSGIIAYCGDVLFPTQTISQLKDLIDKEILFKNNETNKNKIQIIKAFIENAFNNYPMKIDYTVILVSLVENKIFNLYEFTILNNIISIKEVEVVANKPVAYGSGKKYFDNVFSRLKGTIYSRCIYQSFFKTIEEAEDKFSGGSIQLVGLYRDSRSQTFGIIQDNEKFIYGQKITSKDIPLNIEWRNRNFEITDGQTLKRKKKAQRQPFNRDL
;
A
#
# COMPACT_ATOMS: atom_id res chain seq x y z
N MET A 1 1.20 -15.81 -1.43
CA MET A 1 1.64 -15.03 -0.26
C MET A 1 1.61 -13.55 -0.63
N SER A 2 1.64 -12.62 0.32
CA SER A 2 1.72 -11.18 0.04
C SER A 2 2.33 -10.43 1.21
N THR A 3 2.98 -9.32 0.91
CA THR A 3 3.51 -8.39 1.93
C THR A 3 2.93 -7.00 1.71
N VAL A 4 2.23 -6.48 2.70
CA VAL A 4 1.80 -5.08 2.72
C VAL A 4 2.38 -4.42 3.95
N VAL A 5 3.01 -3.27 3.78
CA VAL A 5 3.52 -2.47 4.90
C VAL A 5 2.89 -1.09 4.84
N THR A 6 2.46 -0.59 6.00
CA THR A 6 1.95 0.77 6.15
C THR A 6 2.73 1.51 7.21
N TRP A 7 2.95 2.81 7.01
CA TRP A 7 3.60 3.67 8.01
C TRP A 7 3.15 5.12 7.86
N ALA A 8 3.16 5.83 8.97
CA ALA A 8 2.93 7.27 9.00
C ALA A 8 4.23 8.06 9.10
N THR A 9 4.21 9.30 8.63
CA THR A 9 5.29 10.27 8.81
C THR A 9 4.77 11.51 9.52
N LYS A 10 5.64 12.23 10.23
CA LYS A 10 5.28 13.41 11.01
C LYS A 10 6.22 14.58 10.76
N ASP A 11 5.71 15.77 11.01
CA ASP A 11 6.47 17.01 11.20
C ASP A 11 6.18 17.61 12.59
N CYS A 12 6.54 18.88 12.80
CA CYS A 12 6.27 19.60 14.05
C CYS A 12 4.77 19.74 14.39
N SER A 13 3.89 19.58 13.40
CA SER A 13 2.43 19.70 13.52
C SER A 13 1.71 18.36 13.64
N GLY A 14 2.44 17.24 13.81
CA GLY A 14 1.88 15.90 13.94
C GLY A 14 2.03 15.06 12.67
N ILE A 15 1.22 14.02 12.53
CA ILE A 15 1.27 13.11 11.37
C ILE A 15 0.86 13.90 10.12
N THR A 16 1.67 13.86 9.08
CA THR A 16 1.46 14.60 7.81
C THR A 16 1.06 13.70 6.66
N SER A 17 1.41 12.43 6.71
CA SER A 17 1.05 11.46 5.68
C SER A 17 1.10 10.04 6.20
N ILE A 18 0.36 9.16 5.52
CA ILE A 18 0.46 7.70 5.65
C ILE A 18 0.75 7.10 4.28
N TYR A 19 1.58 6.05 4.25
CA TYR A 19 1.94 5.35 3.03
C TYR A 19 1.62 3.87 3.14
N PHE A 20 1.33 3.26 2.01
CA PHE A 20 1.16 1.83 1.84
C PHE A 20 2.07 1.37 0.73
N ILE A 21 2.85 0.32 1.00
CA ILE A 21 3.75 -0.32 0.05
C ILE A 21 3.42 -1.81 -0.03
N SER A 22 3.50 -2.35 -1.24
CA SER A 22 3.37 -3.78 -1.49
C SER A 22 4.18 -4.19 -2.72
N GLU A 23 4.23 -5.49 -2.95
CA GLU A 23 4.83 -6.12 -4.12
C GLU A 23 3.74 -6.65 -5.07
N SER A 24 4.09 -6.98 -6.31
CA SER A 24 3.12 -7.30 -7.36
C SER A 24 2.89 -8.79 -7.61
N ARG A 25 3.61 -9.69 -6.94
CA ARG A 25 3.54 -11.14 -7.19
C ARG A 25 2.27 -11.74 -6.64
N ILE A 26 1.54 -12.45 -7.49
CA ILE A 26 0.50 -13.40 -7.10
C ILE A 26 1.02 -14.80 -7.36
N SER A 27 0.71 -15.73 -6.45
CA SER A 27 1.17 -17.11 -6.50
C SER A 27 0.02 -18.07 -6.16
N TRP A 28 -0.10 -19.18 -6.89
CA TRP A 28 -1.18 -20.17 -6.68
C TRP A 28 -0.66 -21.47 -6.03
N GLY A 29 -0.28 -21.40 -4.76
CA GLY A 29 0.13 -22.57 -3.96
C GLY A 29 1.47 -23.22 -4.36
N SER A 30 2.02 -22.87 -5.52
CA SER A 30 3.31 -23.35 -6.02
C SER A 30 4.26 -22.18 -6.32
N PRO A 31 5.54 -22.26 -5.90
CA PRO A 31 6.56 -21.26 -6.23
C PRO A 31 6.80 -21.02 -7.73
N ASN A 32 6.40 -21.96 -8.58
CA ASN A 32 6.62 -21.88 -10.03
C ASN A 32 5.41 -21.33 -10.78
N VAL A 33 4.28 -21.13 -10.10
CA VAL A 33 3.05 -20.59 -10.69
C VAL A 33 2.86 -19.20 -10.12
N ILE A 34 3.57 -18.24 -10.71
CA ILE A 34 3.66 -16.85 -10.27
C ILE A 34 3.22 -15.88 -11.37
N TRP A 35 2.73 -14.72 -10.95
CA TRP A 35 2.38 -13.61 -11.84
C TRP A 35 2.74 -12.27 -11.17
N ASP A 36 3.71 -11.55 -11.73
CA ASP A 36 4.36 -10.38 -11.11
C ASP A 36 3.70 -9.03 -11.49
N TYR A 37 2.39 -9.02 -11.73
CA TYR A 37 1.67 -7.81 -12.21
C TYR A 37 0.37 -7.51 -11.43
N GLY A 38 0.15 -8.14 -10.30
CA GLY A 38 -1.05 -7.94 -9.49
C GLY A 38 -1.02 -6.65 -8.68
N GLN A 39 -2.08 -5.84 -8.74
CA GLN A 39 -2.23 -4.63 -7.92
C GLN A 39 -2.77 -4.97 -6.52
N LYS A 40 -2.08 -4.52 -5.45
CA LYS A 40 -2.48 -4.79 -4.05
C LYS A 40 -2.75 -3.54 -3.22
N VAL A 41 -2.38 -2.37 -3.74
CA VAL A 41 -2.57 -1.08 -3.07
C VAL A 41 -3.29 -0.11 -4.01
N PHE A 42 -4.31 0.55 -3.50
CA PHE A 42 -5.23 1.39 -4.26
C PHE A 42 -5.43 2.73 -3.56
N SER A 43 -5.43 3.81 -4.34
CA SER A 43 -5.75 5.15 -3.85
C SER A 43 -7.25 5.41 -4.01
N LEU A 44 -7.90 5.96 -2.98
CA LEU A 44 -9.29 6.45 -3.03
C LEU A 44 -9.27 7.96 -3.22
N LYS A 45 -9.84 8.46 -4.32
CA LYS A 45 -9.66 9.81 -4.89
C LYS A 45 -9.88 10.94 -3.88
N GLN A 46 -10.81 10.79 -2.94
CA GLN A 46 -11.13 11.88 -2.02
C GLN A 46 -10.27 11.88 -0.75
N SER A 47 -10.05 10.75 -0.08
CA SER A 47 -9.41 10.79 1.26
C SER A 47 -8.91 9.46 1.80
N GLY A 48 -8.55 8.47 0.97
CA GLY A 48 -8.19 7.18 1.53
C GLY A 48 -7.24 6.31 0.72
N ILE A 49 -6.77 5.25 1.37
CA ILE A 49 -5.99 4.18 0.77
C ILE A 49 -6.64 2.87 1.17
N ILE A 50 -6.72 1.93 0.24
CA ILE A 50 -7.10 0.56 0.53
C ILE A 50 -6.05 -0.42 -0.01
N ALA A 51 -5.71 -1.43 0.78
CA ALA A 51 -4.78 -2.47 0.38
C ALA A 51 -5.25 -3.84 0.87
N TYR A 52 -4.73 -4.91 0.29
CA TYR A 52 -5.06 -6.25 0.74
C TYR A 52 -3.86 -7.22 0.75
N CYS A 53 -3.96 -8.26 1.56
CA CYS A 53 -3.12 -9.45 1.50
C CYS A 53 -3.93 -10.70 1.83
N GLY A 54 -3.56 -11.85 1.26
CA GLY A 54 -4.30 -13.11 1.41
C GLY A 54 -4.81 -13.62 0.06
N ASP A 55 -6.11 -13.93 -0.01
CA ASP A 55 -6.78 -14.23 -1.28
C ASP A 55 -6.64 -13.07 -2.28
N VAL A 56 -6.79 -13.38 -3.56
CA VAL A 56 -6.68 -12.41 -4.65
C VAL A 56 -8.04 -12.12 -5.26
N LEU A 57 -8.86 -13.15 -5.52
CA LEU A 57 -10.03 -13.00 -6.37
C LEU A 57 -11.10 -12.12 -5.72
N PHE A 58 -11.45 -12.40 -4.48
CA PHE A 58 -12.45 -11.62 -3.76
C PHE A 58 -12.01 -10.16 -3.53
N PRO A 59 -10.82 -9.87 -2.94
CA PRO A 59 -10.45 -8.50 -2.66
C PRO A 59 -10.23 -7.69 -3.94
N THR A 60 -9.62 -8.24 -5.00
CA THR A 60 -9.41 -7.46 -6.24
C THR A 60 -10.73 -7.00 -6.86
N GLN A 61 -11.75 -7.87 -6.91
CA GLN A 61 -13.07 -7.52 -7.43
C GLN A 61 -13.79 -6.53 -6.51
N THR A 62 -13.86 -6.85 -5.23
CA THR A 62 -14.62 -6.08 -4.22
C THR A 62 -14.01 -4.69 -4.02
N ILE A 63 -12.69 -4.59 -3.91
CA ILE A 63 -11.97 -3.33 -3.74
C ILE A 63 -12.09 -2.47 -4.98
N SER A 64 -12.03 -3.04 -6.19
CA SER A 64 -12.17 -2.27 -7.43
C SER A 64 -13.57 -1.65 -7.54
N GLN A 65 -14.62 -2.43 -7.25
CA GLN A 65 -15.99 -1.92 -7.21
C GLN A 65 -16.17 -0.83 -6.13
N LEU A 66 -15.68 -1.09 -4.92
CA LEU A 66 -15.73 -0.15 -3.80
C LEU A 66 -15.03 1.17 -4.16
N LYS A 67 -13.81 1.07 -4.71
CA LYS A 67 -13.03 2.22 -5.16
C LYS A 67 -13.80 3.03 -6.19
N ASP A 68 -14.36 2.40 -7.22
CA ASP A 68 -15.09 3.10 -8.26
C ASP A 68 -16.34 3.80 -7.72
N LEU A 69 -17.06 3.20 -6.79
CA LEU A 69 -18.23 3.80 -6.14
C LEU A 69 -17.83 5.00 -5.25
N ILE A 70 -16.70 4.91 -4.55
CA ILE A 70 -16.15 6.01 -3.74
C ILE A 70 -15.67 7.15 -4.64
N ASP A 71 -14.92 6.83 -5.70
CA ASP A 71 -14.32 7.82 -6.61
C ASP A 71 -15.37 8.57 -7.45
N LYS A 72 -16.53 7.95 -7.68
CA LYS A 72 -17.71 8.55 -8.30
C LYS A 72 -18.64 9.25 -7.30
N GLU A 73 -18.27 9.30 -6.03
CA GLU A 73 -19.03 9.99 -4.98
C GLU A 73 -20.44 9.41 -4.77
N ILE A 74 -20.63 8.13 -5.10
CA ILE A 74 -21.91 7.42 -4.98
C ILE A 74 -22.09 6.85 -3.57
N LEU A 75 -20.99 6.38 -2.96
CA LEU A 75 -21.07 5.59 -1.73
C LEU A 75 -21.21 6.43 -0.45
N PHE A 76 -20.59 7.60 -0.40
CA PHE A 76 -20.59 8.46 0.78
C PHE A 76 -21.47 9.67 0.55
N LYS A 77 -22.20 10.09 1.59
CA LYS A 77 -22.86 11.40 1.55
C LYS A 77 -21.83 12.51 1.77
N ASN A 78 -22.18 13.73 1.38
CA ASN A 78 -21.34 14.89 1.64
C ASN A 78 -21.09 15.04 3.16
N ASN A 79 -19.84 15.30 3.55
CA ASN A 79 -19.39 15.47 4.94
C ASN A 79 -19.56 14.24 5.86
N GLU A 80 -19.57 13.03 5.31
CA GLU A 80 -19.61 11.80 6.11
C GLU A 80 -18.33 11.62 6.96
N THR A 81 -18.50 11.28 8.25
CA THR A 81 -17.37 11.05 9.16
C THR A 81 -16.60 9.78 8.82
N ASN A 82 -15.31 9.67 9.19
CA ASN A 82 -14.51 8.47 9.02
C ASN A 82 -15.16 7.24 9.68
N LYS A 83 -15.78 7.43 10.86
CA LYS A 83 -16.53 6.38 11.54
C LYS A 83 -17.73 5.88 10.73
N ASN A 84 -18.47 6.77 10.08
CA ASN A 84 -19.60 6.35 9.24
C ASN A 84 -19.12 5.74 7.92
N LYS A 85 -18.12 6.35 7.27
CA LYS A 85 -17.49 5.81 6.06
C LYS A 85 -17.01 4.38 6.27
N ILE A 86 -16.37 4.09 7.41
CA ILE A 86 -15.90 2.74 7.69
C ILE A 86 -17.04 1.75 7.92
N GLN A 87 -18.16 2.16 8.52
CA GLN A 87 -19.34 1.29 8.63
C GLN A 87 -19.97 1.00 7.28
N ILE A 88 -20.01 1.97 6.37
CA ILE A 88 -20.50 1.77 5.00
C ILE A 88 -19.58 0.81 4.23
N ILE A 89 -18.25 1.01 4.33
CA ILE A 89 -17.27 0.10 3.73
C ILE A 89 -17.41 -1.31 4.32
N LYS A 90 -17.58 -1.42 5.64
CA LYS A 90 -17.79 -2.68 6.34
C LYS A 90 -19.03 -3.41 5.79
N ALA A 91 -20.17 -2.73 5.74
CA ALA A 91 -21.41 -3.30 5.22
C ALA A 91 -21.27 -3.74 3.75
N PHE A 92 -20.53 -2.97 2.93
CA PHE A 92 -20.26 -3.34 1.55
C PHE A 92 -19.44 -4.63 1.45
N ILE A 93 -18.33 -4.72 2.19
CA ILE A 93 -17.45 -5.90 2.21
C ILE A 93 -18.21 -7.11 2.78
N GLU A 94 -18.97 -6.94 3.86
CA GLU A 94 -19.77 -8.00 4.47
C GLU A 94 -20.83 -8.53 3.52
N ASN A 95 -21.56 -7.64 2.83
CA ASN A 95 -22.53 -8.06 1.84
C ASN A 95 -21.88 -8.79 0.66
N ALA A 96 -20.76 -8.28 0.14
CA ALA A 96 -20.02 -8.92 -0.94
C ALA A 96 -19.52 -10.32 -0.53
N PHE A 97 -18.97 -10.45 0.68
CA PHE A 97 -18.43 -11.71 1.19
C PHE A 97 -19.52 -12.74 1.49
N ASN A 98 -20.65 -12.32 2.06
CA ASN A 98 -21.77 -13.22 2.36
C ASN A 98 -22.37 -13.84 1.08
N ASN A 99 -22.34 -13.10 -0.03
CA ASN A 99 -22.78 -13.58 -1.35
C ASN A 99 -21.66 -14.26 -2.16
N TYR A 100 -20.43 -14.31 -1.65
CA TYR A 100 -19.32 -14.95 -2.32
C TYR A 100 -19.39 -16.48 -2.14
N PRO A 101 -19.45 -17.26 -3.25
CA PRO A 101 -19.75 -18.69 -3.17
C PRO A 101 -18.60 -19.51 -2.56
N MET A 102 -17.36 -19.09 -2.76
CA MET A 102 -16.19 -19.78 -2.20
C MET A 102 -15.86 -19.24 -0.82
N LYS A 103 -15.67 -20.14 0.14
CA LYS A 103 -15.19 -19.74 1.46
C LYS A 103 -13.69 -19.55 1.43
N ILE A 104 -13.24 -18.41 1.92
CA ILE A 104 -11.84 -17.99 1.89
C ILE A 104 -11.28 -18.16 3.30
N ASP A 105 -10.10 -18.78 3.38
CA ASP A 105 -9.47 -19.03 4.67
C ASP A 105 -8.98 -17.75 5.34
N TYR A 106 -8.27 -16.90 4.61
CA TYR A 106 -7.68 -15.67 5.17
C TYR A 106 -7.57 -14.54 4.16
N THR A 107 -8.07 -13.36 4.52
CA THR A 107 -7.82 -12.09 3.80
C THR A 107 -7.79 -10.94 4.78
N VAL A 108 -6.80 -10.07 4.66
CA VAL A 108 -6.76 -8.78 5.37
C VAL A 108 -6.94 -7.67 4.37
N ILE A 109 -7.89 -6.79 4.64
CA ILE A 109 -8.10 -5.54 3.90
C ILE A 109 -7.81 -4.39 4.86
N LEU A 110 -6.91 -3.51 4.45
CA LEU A 110 -6.49 -2.36 5.22
C LEU A 110 -7.10 -1.12 4.60
N VAL A 111 -7.74 -0.28 5.40
CA VAL A 111 -8.35 0.97 4.95
C VAL A 111 -7.81 2.10 5.79
N SER A 112 -7.19 3.08 5.16
CA SER A 112 -6.88 4.34 5.82
C SER A 112 -7.72 5.47 5.25
N LEU A 113 -8.27 6.29 6.12
CA LEU A 113 -9.05 7.49 5.78
C LEU A 113 -8.47 8.71 6.50
N VAL A 114 -8.60 9.88 5.89
CA VAL A 114 -8.26 11.18 6.52
C VAL A 114 -9.51 12.03 6.68
N GLU A 115 -9.76 12.51 7.90
CA GLU A 115 -10.81 13.47 8.24
C GLU A 115 -10.26 14.43 9.29
N ASN A 116 -10.57 15.73 9.15
CA ASN A 116 -10.11 16.75 10.10
C ASN A 116 -8.61 16.65 10.38
N LYS A 117 -7.83 16.32 9.33
CA LYS A 117 -6.37 16.16 9.38
C LYS A 117 -5.87 15.01 10.27
N ILE A 118 -6.76 14.08 10.65
CA ILE A 118 -6.47 12.89 11.44
C ILE A 118 -6.59 11.67 10.53
N PHE A 119 -5.59 10.80 10.61
CA PHE A 119 -5.58 9.52 9.89
C PHE A 119 -6.13 8.43 10.79
N ASN A 120 -7.12 7.69 10.29
CA ASN A 120 -7.57 6.44 10.89
C ASN A 120 -7.10 5.28 10.03
N LEU A 121 -6.66 4.19 10.66
CA LEU A 121 -6.32 2.94 10.00
C LEU A 121 -7.24 1.85 10.55
N TYR A 122 -7.89 1.13 9.65
CA TYR A 122 -8.77 0.02 9.95
C TYR A 122 -8.28 -1.24 9.27
N GLU A 123 -8.30 -2.33 10.02
CA GLU A 123 -7.96 -3.67 9.58
C GLU A 123 -9.23 -4.51 9.56
N PHE A 124 -9.61 -4.99 8.37
CA PHE A 124 -10.64 -6.00 8.18
C PHE A 124 -9.97 -7.34 8.02
N THR A 125 -10.27 -8.28 8.91
CA THR A 125 -9.75 -9.64 8.83
C THR A 125 -10.90 -10.60 8.57
N ILE A 126 -10.84 -11.27 7.42
CA ILE A 126 -11.70 -12.38 7.04
C ILE A 126 -10.94 -13.65 7.39
N LEU A 127 -11.41 -14.37 8.40
CA LEU A 127 -10.83 -15.63 8.84
C LEU A 127 -11.94 -16.58 9.26
N ASN A 128 -11.89 -17.83 8.80
CA ASN A 128 -12.92 -18.84 9.10
C ASN A 128 -14.33 -18.35 8.77
N ASN A 129 -14.48 -17.62 7.65
CA ASN A 129 -15.73 -16.98 7.21
C ASN A 129 -16.32 -15.94 8.16
N ILE A 130 -15.54 -15.43 9.10
CA ILE A 130 -15.94 -14.35 10.01
C ILE A 130 -15.17 -13.10 9.62
N ILE A 131 -15.90 -12.01 9.45
CA ILE A 131 -15.33 -10.67 9.23
C ILE A 131 -15.21 -10.00 10.60
N SER A 132 -13.99 -9.60 10.93
CA SER A 132 -13.69 -8.78 12.10
C SER A 132 -13.09 -7.46 11.65
N ILE A 133 -13.39 -6.39 12.39
CA ILE A 133 -12.80 -5.06 12.17
C ILE A 133 -12.06 -4.62 13.42
N LYS A 134 -10.88 -4.03 13.21
CA LYS A 134 -10.07 -3.44 14.27
C LYS A 134 -9.55 -2.08 13.83
N GLU A 135 -9.67 -1.08 14.70
CA GLU A 135 -8.93 0.18 14.53
C GLU A 135 -7.49 -0.01 15.01
N VAL A 136 -6.54 0.42 14.18
CA VAL A 136 -5.11 0.29 14.43
C VAL A 136 -4.54 1.68 14.69
N GLU A 137 -3.84 1.82 15.82
CA GLU A 137 -3.19 3.07 16.18
C GLU A 137 -2.11 3.44 15.14
N VAL A 138 -2.21 4.65 14.60
CA VAL A 138 -1.25 5.17 13.63
C VAL A 138 -0.13 5.89 14.38
N VAL A 139 1.05 5.28 14.43
CA VAL A 139 2.24 5.84 15.08
C VAL A 139 3.27 6.24 14.03
N ALA A 140 3.76 7.49 14.12
CA ALA A 140 4.73 8.00 13.16
C ALA A 140 6.05 7.20 13.17
N ASN A 141 6.56 6.89 11.98
CA ASN A 141 7.79 6.14 11.73
C ASN A 141 7.81 4.72 12.34
N LYS A 142 6.66 4.18 12.75
CA LYS A 142 6.51 2.80 13.22
C LYS A 142 5.71 2.03 12.17
N PRO A 143 6.36 1.21 11.32
CA PRO A 143 5.64 0.46 10.30
C PRO A 143 4.79 -0.65 10.92
N VAL A 144 3.68 -0.96 10.27
CA VAL A 144 2.88 -2.15 10.52
C VAL A 144 2.88 -3.00 9.25
N ALA A 145 3.33 -4.24 9.38
CA ALA A 145 3.46 -5.18 8.28
C ALA A 145 2.39 -6.28 8.37
N TYR A 146 1.88 -6.68 7.21
CA TYR A 146 0.75 -7.61 7.06
C TYR A 146 1.04 -8.68 6.03
N GLY A 147 0.28 -9.76 6.13
CA GLY A 147 0.39 -10.92 5.26
C GLY A 147 1.54 -11.84 5.66
N SER A 148 1.69 -12.91 4.90
CA SER A 148 2.64 -13.99 5.17
C SER A 148 4.10 -13.55 5.07
N GLY A 149 4.39 -12.46 4.34
CA GLY A 149 5.75 -11.92 4.24
C GLY A 149 6.14 -10.96 5.37
N LYS A 150 5.23 -10.67 6.31
CA LYS A 150 5.47 -9.84 7.50
C LYS A 150 6.76 -10.21 8.22
N LYS A 151 7.00 -11.50 8.46
CA LYS A 151 8.19 -11.98 9.19
C LYS A 151 9.51 -11.59 8.50
N TYR A 152 9.55 -11.60 7.17
CA TYR A 152 10.74 -11.23 6.41
C TYR A 152 10.98 -9.72 6.48
N PHE A 153 9.90 -8.93 6.41
CA PHE A 153 9.99 -7.49 6.61
C PHE A 153 10.48 -7.16 8.02
N ASP A 154 9.90 -7.76 9.05
CA ASP A 154 10.30 -7.53 10.44
C ASP A 154 11.78 -7.88 10.68
N ASN A 155 12.24 -9.00 10.11
CA ASN A 155 13.65 -9.42 10.18
C ASN A 155 14.58 -8.37 9.55
N VAL A 156 14.27 -7.86 8.35
CA VAL A 156 15.08 -6.82 7.69
C VAL A 156 15.00 -5.49 8.44
N PHE A 157 13.80 -5.09 8.85
CA PHE A 157 13.56 -3.83 9.56
C PHE A 157 14.29 -3.79 10.92
N SER A 158 14.37 -4.92 11.62
CA SER A 158 15.08 -5.03 12.91
C SER A 158 16.59 -4.74 12.83
N ARG A 159 17.18 -4.78 11.64
CA ARG A 159 18.62 -4.48 11.42
C ARG A 159 18.92 -2.98 11.52
N LEU A 160 17.90 -2.14 11.31
CA LEU A 160 18.06 -0.69 11.33
C LEU A 160 18.47 -0.19 12.70
N LYS A 161 19.45 0.71 12.73
CA LYS A 161 19.91 1.39 13.94
C LYS A 161 19.61 2.89 13.88
N GLY A 162 19.46 3.50 15.05
CA GLY A 162 19.26 4.93 15.19
C GLY A 162 17.88 5.43 14.77
N THR A 163 17.80 6.68 14.31
CA THR A 163 16.54 7.33 13.98
C THR A 163 15.92 6.76 12.70
N ILE A 164 14.68 6.26 12.83
CA ILE A 164 13.92 5.72 11.70
C ILE A 164 13.20 6.85 10.97
N TYR A 165 13.41 6.90 9.66
CA TYR A 165 12.72 7.80 8.73
C TYR A 165 11.91 6.98 7.72
N SER A 166 10.96 7.64 7.04
CA SER A 166 10.18 7.05 5.94
C SER A 166 11.03 6.32 4.89
N ARG A 167 12.17 6.89 4.51
CA ARG A 167 13.10 6.26 3.55
C ARG A 167 13.65 4.93 4.07
N CYS A 168 13.87 4.80 5.38
CA CYS A 168 14.42 3.59 5.97
C CYS A 168 13.39 2.45 5.86
N ILE A 169 12.12 2.74 6.17
CA ILE A 169 11.01 1.79 6.04
C ILE A 169 10.85 1.35 4.59
N TYR A 170 10.86 2.32 3.66
CA TYR A 170 10.79 2.06 2.22
C TYR A 170 11.96 1.20 1.71
N GLN A 171 13.20 1.54 2.10
CA GLN A 171 14.39 0.78 1.74
C GLN A 171 14.37 -0.63 2.36
N SER A 172 13.91 -0.78 3.60
CA SER A 172 13.72 -2.10 4.22
C SER A 172 12.76 -2.95 3.41
N PHE A 173 11.65 -2.40 2.89
CA PHE A 173 10.75 -3.17 2.04
C PHE A 173 11.41 -3.61 0.73
N PHE A 174 12.14 -2.73 0.04
CA PHE A 174 12.94 -3.10 -1.14
C PHE A 174 13.88 -4.27 -0.82
N LYS A 175 14.62 -4.14 0.29
CA LYS A 175 15.58 -5.14 0.74
C LYS A 175 14.89 -6.46 1.11
N THR A 176 13.71 -6.41 1.73
CA THR A 176 12.89 -7.59 1.99
C THR A 176 12.53 -8.32 0.72
N ILE A 177 12.12 -7.62 -0.34
CA ILE A 177 11.76 -8.26 -1.61
C ILE A 177 12.99 -8.83 -2.33
N GLU A 178 14.14 -8.16 -2.24
CA GLU A 178 15.40 -8.64 -2.84
C GLU A 178 15.99 -9.86 -2.11
N GLU A 179 15.90 -9.88 -0.78
CA GLU A 179 16.40 -10.99 0.06
C GLU A 179 15.37 -12.08 0.31
N ALA A 180 14.12 -11.89 -0.11
CA ALA A 180 13.07 -12.85 0.16
C ALA A 180 13.44 -14.22 -0.46
N GLU A 181 13.80 -15.15 0.41
CA GLU A 181 13.90 -16.57 0.06
C GLU A 181 12.53 -17.16 -0.27
N ASP A 182 11.46 -16.49 0.19
CA ASP A 182 10.09 -16.81 -0.16
C ASP A 182 9.87 -16.49 -1.64
N LYS A 183 9.60 -17.53 -2.44
CA LYS A 183 9.31 -17.40 -3.88
C LYS A 183 7.91 -16.83 -4.17
N PHE A 184 7.13 -16.52 -3.14
CA PHE A 184 5.71 -16.20 -3.24
C PHE A 184 5.41 -14.70 -3.11
N SER A 185 6.40 -13.89 -2.70
CA SER A 185 6.42 -12.44 -2.70
C SER A 185 7.46 -11.97 -3.72
N GLY A 186 7.20 -10.89 -4.47
CA GLY A 186 8.16 -10.44 -5.48
C GLY A 186 7.57 -9.55 -6.57
N GLY A 187 8.31 -9.44 -7.67
CA GLY A 187 7.94 -8.54 -8.76
C GLY A 187 8.27 -7.08 -8.45
N SER A 188 7.49 -6.18 -9.01
CA SER A 188 7.72 -4.74 -8.87
C SER A 188 6.98 -4.14 -7.68
N ILE A 189 7.56 -3.09 -7.12
CA ILE A 189 7.03 -2.43 -5.93
C ILE A 189 5.92 -1.45 -6.29
N GLN A 190 4.92 -1.36 -5.41
CA GLN A 190 3.77 -0.48 -5.51
C GLN A 190 3.75 0.45 -4.30
N LEU A 191 3.46 1.73 -4.52
CA LEU A 191 3.39 2.71 -3.44
C LEU A 191 2.18 3.63 -3.63
N VAL A 192 1.40 3.80 -2.55
CA VAL A 192 0.35 4.81 -2.45
C VAL A 192 0.55 5.61 -1.18
N GLY A 193 0.29 6.91 -1.22
CA GLY A 193 0.39 7.80 -0.08
C GLY A 193 -0.84 8.66 0.05
N LEU A 194 -1.17 9.03 1.28
CA LEU A 194 -2.27 9.90 1.63
C LEU A 194 -1.70 10.99 2.50
N TYR A 195 -1.86 12.23 2.06
CA TYR A 195 -1.37 13.40 2.76
C TYR A 195 -2.50 14.06 3.53
N ARG A 196 -2.15 14.70 4.64
CA ARG A 196 -3.10 15.31 5.56
C ARG A 196 -3.91 16.43 4.91
N ASP A 197 -3.25 17.17 4.03
CA ASP A 197 -3.76 18.37 3.37
C ASP A 197 -3.97 18.14 1.85
N SER A 198 -3.94 16.87 1.39
CA SER A 198 -4.13 16.54 -0.03
C SER A 198 -4.83 15.18 -0.20
N ARG A 199 -5.09 14.81 -1.46
CA ARG A 199 -5.71 13.54 -1.82
C ARG A 199 -4.72 12.39 -1.67
N SER A 200 -5.25 11.17 -1.68
CA SER A 200 -4.41 10.01 -1.90
C SER A 200 -3.78 10.09 -3.30
N GLN A 201 -2.56 9.59 -3.44
CA GLN A 201 -1.86 9.54 -4.71
C GLN A 201 -1.12 8.22 -4.88
N THR A 202 -1.22 7.67 -6.09
CA THR A 202 -0.36 6.59 -6.55
C THR A 202 0.97 7.17 -6.99
N PHE A 203 2.07 6.54 -6.58
CA PHE A 203 3.40 6.86 -7.06
C PHE A 203 3.82 5.92 -8.18
N GLY A 204 4.56 6.46 -9.15
CA GLY A 204 5.36 5.65 -10.05
C GLY A 204 6.64 5.19 -9.35
N ILE A 205 7.07 3.97 -9.59
CA ILE A 205 8.30 3.41 -9.04
C ILE A 205 9.33 3.23 -10.14
N ILE A 206 10.55 3.70 -9.89
CA ILE A 206 11.73 3.42 -10.69
C ILE A 206 12.51 2.30 -10.01
N GLN A 207 12.53 1.13 -10.65
CA GLN A 207 13.21 -0.08 -10.18
C GLN A 207 14.01 -0.64 -11.35
N ASP A 208 15.30 -0.94 -11.14
CA ASP A 208 16.19 -1.51 -12.16
C ASP A 208 16.22 -0.74 -13.50
N ASN A 209 16.18 0.59 -13.44
CA ASN A 209 16.05 1.50 -14.60
C ASN A 209 14.77 1.32 -15.43
N GLU A 210 13.74 0.70 -14.86
CA GLU A 210 12.43 0.53 -15.47
C GLU A 210 11.35 1.27 -14.66
N LYS A 211 10.23 1.56 -15.33
CA LYS A 211 9.12 2.36 -14.79
C LYS A 211 7.95 1.44 -14.46
N PHE A 212 7.43 1.53 -13.25
CA PHE A 212 6.29 0.74 -12.80
C PHE A 212 5.19 1.61 -12.20
N ILE A 213 3.93 1.28 -12.51
CA ILE A 213 2.74 1.84 -11.85
C ILE A 213 1.79 0.66 -11.61
N TYR A 214 1.21 0.56 -10.41
CA TYR A 214 0.31 -0.54 -10.02
C TYR A 214 0.92 -1.95 -10.12
N GLY A 215 2.25 -2.05 -10.15
CA GLY A 215 2.95 -3.31 -10.39
C GLY A 215 3.18 -3.64 -11.86
N GLN A 216 2.70 -2.78 -12.77
CA GLN A 216 2.80 -2.95 -14.22
C GLN A 216 3.95 -2.11 -14.78
N LYS A 217 4.78 -2.74 -15.63
CA LYS A 217 5.81 -2.04 -16.39
C LYS A 217 5.20 -1.08 -17.41
N ILE A 218 5.65 0.16 -17.39
CA ILE A 218 5.18 1.22 -18.29
C ILE A 218 6.18 1.42 -19.42
N THR A 219 5.76 1.07 -20.63
CA THR A 219 6.55 1.23 -21.86
C THR A 219 6.26 2.53 -22.62
N SER A 220 5.26 3.30 -22.18
CA SER A 220 4.93 4.59 -22.79
C SER A 220 6.15 5.53 -22.79
N LYS A 221 6.35 6.18 -23.94
CA LYS A 221 7.35 7.25 -24.09
C LYS A 221 6.89 8.52 -23.40
N ASP A 222 5.58 8.77 -23.40
CA ASP A 222 4.98 9.93 -22.77
C ASP A 222 4.56 9.56 -21.35
N ILE A 223 5.25 10.15 -20.38
CA ILE A 223 4.97 9.96 -18.97
C ILE A 223 4.11 11.12 -18.46
N PRO A 224 2.93 10.84 -17.88
CA PRO A 224 2.08 11.89 -17.32
C PRO A 224 2.82 12.71 -16.27
N LEU A 225 2.73 14.04 -16.39
CA LEU A 225 3.39 14.99 -15.48
C LEU A 225 2.78 14.98 -14.06
N ASN A 226 1.56 14.47 -13.91
CA ASN A 226 0.83 14.41 -12.66
C ASN A 226 1.21 13.20 -11.78
N ILE A 227 2.09 12.32 -12.26
CA ILE A 227 2.57 11.17 -11.47
C ILE A 227 3.90 11.53 -10.84
N GLU A 228 3.97 11.43 -9.52
CA GLU A 228 5.24 11.55 -8.80
C GLU A 228 5.98 10.21 -8.82
N TRP A 229 7.25 10.23 -9.18
CA TRP A 229 8.08 9.04 -9.31
C TRP A 229 9.07 8.92 -8.15
N ARG A 230 9.23 7.71 -7.59
CA ARG A 230 10.17 7.40 -6.52
C ARG A 230 11.15 6.33 -6.96
N ASN A 231 12.43 6.48 -6.64
CA ASN A 231 13.43 5.42 -6.80
C ASN A 231 13.58 4.60 -5.52
N ARG A 232 14.43 3.56 -5.57
CA ARG A 232 14.83 2.71 -4.43
C ARG A 232 15.29 3.47 -3.16
N ASN A 233 15.79 4.70 -3.30
CA ASN A 233 16.21 5.53 -2.18
C ASN A 233 15.09 6.41 -1.61
N PHE A 234 13.86 6.25 -2.09
CA PHE A 234 12.71 7.09 -1.78
C PHE A 234 12.88 8.55 -2.24
N GLU A 235 13.77 8.82 -3.19
CA GLU A 235 14.00 10.15 -3.76
C GLU A 235 12.94 10.46 -4.84
N ILE A 236 12.56 11.74 -4.96
CA ILE A 236 11.70 12.19 -6.06
C ILE A 236 12.52 12.18 -7.35
N THR A 237 12.03 11.43 -8.33
CA THR A 237 12.64 11.25 -9.64
C THR A 237 11.76 11.82 -10.75
N ASP A 238 12.38 12.00 -11.90
CA ASP A 238 11.72 12.38 -13.14
C ASP A 238 11.44 11.11 -13.95
N GLY A 239 10.16 10.85 -14.26
CA GLY A 239 9.75 9.62 -14.96
C GLY A 239 10.20 9.56 -16.42
N GLN A 240 10.65 10.67 -17.01
CA GLN A 240 11.17 10.69 -18.39
C GLN A 240 12.66 10.31 -18.41
N THR A 241 13.44 10.92 -17.51
CA THR A 241 14.91 10.79 -17.47
C THR A 241 15.38 9.70 -16.51
N LEU A 242 14.50 9.18 -15.65
CA LEU A 242 14.76 8.23 -14.57
C LEU A 242 15.73 8.75 -13.48
N LYS A 243 16.12 10.02 -13.58
CA LYS A 243 17.09 10.65 -12.67
C LYS A 243 16.36 11.35 -11.53
N ARG A 244 17.05 11.51 -10.40
CA ARG A 244 16.58 12.37 -9.30
C ARG A 244 16.32 13.79 -9.83
N LYS A 245 15.18 14.39 -9.48
CA LYS A 245 14.89 15.78 -9.84
C LYS A 245 15.93 16.70 -9.20
N LYS A 246 16.39 17.74 -9.91
CA LYS A 246 17.47 18.65 -9.46
C LYS A 246 17.21 19.26 -8.07
N LYS A 247 15.96 19.61 -7.76
CA LYS A 247 15.54 20.20 -6.46
C LYS A 247 15.16 19.16 -5.40
N ALA A 248 15.13 17.87 -5.73
CA ALA A 248 14.80 16.83 -4.78
C ALA A 248 15.98 16.56 -3.85
N GLN A 249 15.69 16.45 -2.56
CA GLN A 249 16.69 16.10 -1.54
C GLN A 249 17.32 14.75 -1.86
N ARG A 250 18.65 14.69 -1.83
CA ARG A 250 19.38 13.43 -1.88
C ARG A 250 19.10 12.63 -0.61
N GLN A 251 18.67 11.39 -0.76
CA GLN A 251 18.44 10.50 0.38
C GLN A 251 19.64 9.56 0.55
N PRO A 252 20.18 9.40 1.77
CA PRO A 252 21.23 8.43 2.02
C PRO A 252 20.67 7.01 1.90
N PHE A 253 21.47 6.09 1.35
CA PHE A 253 21.22 4.67 1.47
C PHE A 253 21.61 4.22 2.87
N ASN A 254 20.74 3.47 3.56
CA ASN A 254 21.08 2.95 4.87
C ASN A 254 22.07 1.79 4.73
N ARG A 255 23.27 1.95 5.30
CA ARG A 255 24.35 0.95 5.21
C ARG A 255 24.08 -0.30 6.06
N ASP A 256 23.14 -0.23 6.98
CA ASP A 256 22.73 -1.37 7.82
C ASP A 256 21.74 -2.31 7.10
N LEU A 257 21.30 -1.94 5.89
CA LEU A 257 20.43 -2.74 5.03
C LEU A 257 21.22 -3.53 4.00
#